data_AF-A2G2H7-F1
#
_entry.id   AF-A2G2H7-F1
#
_cell.length_a   1.000
_cell.length_b   1.000
_cell.length_c   1.000
_cell.angle_alpha   90.00
_cell.angle_beta   90.00
_cell.angle_gamma   90.00
#
_symmetry.space_group_name_H-M   'P 1'
#
loop_
_entity.id
_entity.type
_entity.pdbx_description
1 polymer ?
#
loop_
_entity_poly.entity_id
_entity_poly.type
_entity_poly.pdbx_seq_one_letter_code
_entity_poly.pdbx_strand_id
1 'polypeptide(L)'
;MDDNALWFFDMVIKDGKIFYKIRSAATGLYIHSTSNDATGTTSSVDEKDALLYEVIPLYKDDTYLIVQENGNPIHCQNGGLVVTWPDRSFGSASC
;
A
#
# COMPACT_ATOMS: atom_id res chain seq x y z
N MET A 1 10.87 3.70 -18.89
CA MET A 1 10.18 3.68 -17.58
C MET A 1 11.15 3.03 -16.61
N ASP A 2 11.27 3.52 -15.38
CA ASP A 2 12.17 2.91 -14.39
C ASP A 2 11.45 1.76 -13.70
N ASP A 3 11.98 0.54 -13.83
CA ASP A 3 11.37 -0.66 -13.24
C ASP A 3 11.34 -0.58 -11.70
N ASN A 4 12.20 0.22 -11.07
CA ASN A 4 12.18 0.46 -9.63
C ASN A 4 10.99 1.34 -9.18
N ALA A 5 10.41 2.09 -10.11
CA ALA A 5 9.24 2.92 -9.88
C ALA A 5 7.94 2.30 -10.43
N LEU A 6 8.01 1.12 -11.04
CA LEU A 6 6.86 0.43 -11.61
C LEU A 6 6.34 -0.65 -10.66
N TRP A 7 5.02 -0.61 -10.41
CA TRP A 7 4.32 -1.52 -9.50
C TRP A 7 3.09 -2.11 -10.18
N PHE A 8 2.85 -3.40 -9.93
CA PHE A 8 1.68 -4.14 -10.41
C PHE A 8 0.69 -4.38 -9.27
N PHE A 9 -0.59 -4.27 -9.57
CA PHE A 9 -1.69 -4.55 -8.65
C PHE A 9 -2.33 -5.87 -9.06
N ASP A 10 -1.85 -6.96 -8.46
CA ASP A 10 -2.32 -8.30 -8.75
C ASP A 10 -3.64 -8.54 -7.98
N MET A 11 -4.75 -8.60 -8.72
CA MET A 11 -6.12 -8.64 -8.17
C MET A 11 -6.42 -9.96 -7.45
N VAL A 12 -7.05 -9.85 -6.27
CA VAL A 12 -7.53 -10.96 -5.45
C VAL A 12 -8.99 -10.70 -5.07
N ILE A 13 -9.88 -11.67 -5.30
CA ILE A 13 -11.26 -11.60 -4.82
C ILE A 13 -11.37 -12.45 -3.55
N LYS A 14 -11.78 -11.83 -2.44
CA LYS A 14 -11.98 -12.47 -1.14
C LYS A 14 -13.29 -11.98 -0.54
N ASP A 15 -14.15 -12.90 -0.13
CA ASP A 15 -15.46 -12.61 0.48
C ASP A 15 -16.33 -11.64 -0.36
N GLY A 16 -16.26 -11.76 -1.69
CA GLY A 16 -17.00 -10.91 -2.63
C GLY A 16 -16.44 -9.49 -2.79
N LYS A 17 -15.31 -9.18 -2.15
CA LYS A 17 -14.62 -7.89 -2.23
C LYS A 17 -13.31 -8.01 -3.01
N ILE A 18 -12.93 -6.93 -3.69
CA ILE A 18 -11.69 -6.84 -4.46
C ILE A 18 -10.57 -6.31 -3.55
N PHE A 19 -9.47 -7.04 -3.54
CA PHE A 19 -8.20 -6.66 -2.95
C PHE A 19 -7.09 -6.80 -3.98
N TYR A 20 -5.90 -6.34 -3.63
CA TYR A 20 -4.70 -6.41 -4.47
C TYR A 20 -3.50 -6.82 -3.63
N LYS A 21 -2.64 -7.64 -4.20
CA LYS A 21 -1.24 -7.72 -3.80
C LYS A 21 -0.45 -6.73 -4.67
N ILE A 22 0.47 -5.97 -4.08
CA ILE A 22 1.21 -4.93 -4.79
C ILE A 22 2.65 -5.40 -5.00
N ARG A 23 3.05 -5.61 -6.26
CA ARG A 23 4.34 -6.22 -6.64
C ARG A 23 5.25 -5.21 -7.34
N SER A 24 6.52 -5.16 -6.94
CA SER A 24 7.54 -4.38 -7.64
C SER A 24 7.91 -5.05 -8.97
N ALA A 25 7.97 -4.28 -10.06
CA ALA A 25 8.42 -4.79 -11.35
C ALA A 25 9.90 -5.18 -11.33
N ALA A 26 10.75 -4.42 -10.64
CA ALA A 26 12.19 -4.64 -10.58
C ALA A 26 12.58 -5.94 -9.85
N THR A 27 11.89 -6.27 -8.76
CA THR A 27 12.29 -7.40 -7.88
C THR A 27 11.34 -8.59 -7.94
N GLY A 28 10.10 -8.39 -8.39
CA GLY A 28 9.04 -9.38 -8.28
C GLY A 28 8.53 -9.61 -6.85
N LEU A 29 9.07 -8.90 -5.86
CA LEU A 29 8.63 -8.97 -4.46
C LEU A 29 7.41 -8.08 -4.21
N TYR A 30 6.67 -8.40 -3.15
CA TYR A 30 5.43 -7.75 -2.79
C TYR A 30 5.58 -6.84 -1.59
N ILE A 31 4.73 -5.80 -1.51
CA ILE A 31 4.65 -4.95 -0.31
C ILE A 31 4.05 -5.75 0.85
N HIS A 32 4.73 -5.69 1.98
CA HIS A 32 4.21 -6.04 3.29
C HIS A 32 4.34 -4.83 4.20
N SER A 33 3.29 -4.49 4.93
CA SER A 33 3.34 -3.38 5.88
C SER A 33 2.93 -3.83 7.27
N THR A 34 3.66 -3.41 8.29
CA THR A 34 3.35 -3.72 9.69
C THR A 34 3.11 -2.42 10.43
N SER A 35 1.94 -2.25 11.03
CA SER A 35 1.65 -1.09 11.89
C SER A 35 1.83 -1.44 13.35
N ASN A 36 2.42 -0.54 14.12
CA ASN A 36 2.25 -0.48 15.58
C ASN A 36 1.42 0.78 15.93
N ASP A 37 1.14 0.99 17.22
CA ASP A 37 0.27 2.06 17.73
C ASP A 37 0.74 3.50 17.39
N ALA A 38 1.94 3.68 16.86
CA ALA A 38 2.50 5.00 16.54
C ALA A 38 2.99 5.15 15.10
N THR A 39 3.60 4.09 14.53
CA THR A 39 4.19 4.11 13.18
C THR A 39 4.19 2.71 12.59
N GLY A 40 4.39 2.62 11.28
CA GLY A 40 4.53 1.34 10.61
C GLY A 40 5.73 1.29 9.70
N THR A 41 6.15 0.08 9.36
CA THR A 41 7.20 -0.16 8.38
C THR A 41 6.61 -0.81 7.15
N THR A 42 7.25 -0.62 6.00
CA THR A 42 7.03 -1.48 4.83
C THR A 42 8.30 -2.22 4.47
N SER A 43 8.13 -3.43 3.96
CA SER A 43 9.20 -4.29 3.48
C SER A 43 8.77 -5.01 2.21
N SER A 44 9.75 -5.57 1.50
CA SER A 44 9.53 -6.44 0.35
C SER A 44 9.59 -7.90 0.81
N VAL A 45 8.58 -8.69 0.44
CA VAL A 45 8.45 -10.10 0.81
C VAL A 45 8.07 -10.97 -0.39
N ASP A 46 8.23 -12.28 -0.24
CA ASP A 46 7.70 -13.26 -1.20
C ASP A 46 6.16 -13.26 -1.20
N GLU A 47 5.56 -13.72 -2.30
CA GLU A 47 4.10 -13.69 -2.49
C GLU A 47 3.30 -14.34 -1.36
N LYS A 48 3.83 -15.42 -0.78
CA LYS A 48 3.16 -16.19 0.30
C LYS A 48 2.96 -15.36 1.58
N ASP A 49 3.78 -14.34 1.78
CA ASP A 49 3.76 -13.45 2.93
C ASP A 49 3.18 -12.07 2.59
N ALA A 50 2.75 -11.86 1.34
CA ALA A 50 2.18 -10.61 0.86
C ALA A 50 0.85 -10.30 1.55
N LEU A 51 0.63 -9.01 1.83
CA LEU A 51 -0.65 -8.54 2.38
C LEU A 51 -1.63 -8.17 1.27
N LEU A 52 -2.91 -8.12 1.65
CA LEU A 52 -4.00 -7.67 0.79
C LEU A 52 -4.28 -6.19 1.06
N TYR A 53 -4.46 -5.45 -0.03
CA TYR A 53 -4.77 -4.02 0.00
C TYR A 53 -6.03 -3.72 -0.79
N GLU A 54 -6.82 -2.79 -0.29
CA GLU A 54 -7.89 -2.11 -1.01
C GLU A 54 -7.36 -0.85 -1.68
N VAL A 55 -7.88 -0.54 -2.85
CA VAL A 55 -7.64 0.73 -3.55
C VAL A 55 -8.96 1.49 -3.60
N ILE A 56 -9.06 2.55 -2.81
CA ILE A 56 -10.28 3.32 -2.60
C ILE A 56 -10.16 4.63 -3.39
N PRO A 57 -10.98 4.87 -4.42
CA PRO A 57 -10.99 6.14 -5.11
C PRO A 57 -11.52 7.24 -4.19
N LEU A 58 -10.84 8.40 -4.17
CA LEU A 58 -11.31 9.60 -3.48
C LEU A 58 -12.18 10.50 -4.39
N TYR A 59 -12.37 10.10 -5.65
CA TYR A 59 -13.19 10.80 -6.66
C TYR A 59 -12.82 12.27 -6.87
N LYS A 60 -11.56 12.62 -6.58
CA LYS A 60 -10.98 13.93 -6.77
C LYS A 60 -9.61 13.74 -7.41
N ASP A 61 -9.37 14.44 -8.52
CA ASP A 61 -8.06 14.54 -9.17
C ASP A 61 -7.36 13.17 -9.37
N ASP A 62 -8.12 12.14 -9.76
CA ASP A 62 -7.63 10.75 -9.90
C ASP A 62 -6.81 10.26 -8.70
N THR A 63 -7.20 10.69 -7.50
CA THR A 63 -6.54 10.34 -6.25
C THR A 63 -7.16 9.09 -5.65
N TYR A 64 -6.30 8.20 -5.17
CA TYR A 64 -6.67 6.95 -4.55
C TYR A 64 -6.03 6.83 -3.18
N LEU A 65 -6.71 6.13 -2.28
CA LEU A 65 -6.17 5.68 -1.02
C LEU A 65 -5.89 4.18 -1.08
N ILE A 66 -4.69 3.77 -0.68
CA ILE A 66 -4.33 2.35 -0.55
C ILE A 66 -4.38 1.98 0.93
N VAL A 67 -5.16 0.95 1.25
CA VAL A 67 -5.42 0.54 2.62
C VAL A 67 -5.22 -0.95 2.76
N GLN A 68 -4.57 -1.40 3.82
CA GLN A 68 -4.55 -2.82 4.20
C GLN A 68 -5.97 -3.36 4.40
N GLU A 69 -6.15 -4.67 4.21
CA GLU A 69 -7.42 -5.36 4.50
C GLU A 69 -7.95 -5.09 5.93
N ASN A 70 -7.06 -4.90 6.91
CA ASN A 70 -7.41 -4.60 8.29
C ASN A 70 -7.77 -3.12 8.54
N GLY A 71 -7.70 -2.25 7.52
CA GLY A 71 -8.13 -0.85 7.59
C GLY A 71 -7.02 0.20 7.71
N ASN A 72 -5.76 -0.21 7.86
CA ASN A 72 -4.61 0.70 8.00
C ASN A 72 -4.11 1.23 6.65
N PRO A 73 -4.01 2.56 6.44
CA PRO A 73 -3.52 3.11 5.18
C PRO A 73 -1.99 3.04 5.08
N ILE A 74 -1.50 2.88 3.85
CA ILE A 74 -0.09 3.12 3.53
C ILE A 74 0.08 4.50 2.88
N HIS A 75 1.19 5.17 3.18
CA HIS A 75 1.52 6.47 2.60
C HIS A 75 3.03 6.63 2.45
N CYS A 76 3.43 7.58 1.60
CA CYS A 76 4.81 7.96 1.41
C CYS A 76 5.18 9.08 2.40
N GLN A 77 6.26 8.91 3.15
CA GLN A 77 6.86 9.94 3.99
C GLN A 77 7.97 10.68 3.26
N ASN A 78 8.44 11.77 3.87
CA ASN A 78 9.54 12.57 3.36
C ASN A 78 10.77 11.68 3.07
N GLY A 79 11.34 11.80 1.87
CA GLY A 79 12.42 10.92 1.39
C GLY A 79 11.97 9.67 0.64
N GLY A 80 10.67 9.49 0.36
CA GLY A 80 10.19 8.42 -0.54
C GLY A 80 9.90 7.08 0.14
N LEU A 81 9.97 7.02 1.47
CA LEU A 81 9.71 5.80 2.23
C LEU A 81 8.20 5.56 2.36
N VAL A 82 7.74 4.38 1.95
CA VAL A 82 6.36 3.96 2.22
C VAL A 82 6.27 3.43 3.64
N VAL A 83 5.25 3.84 4.39
CA VAL A 83 4.96 3.38 5.76
C VAL A 83 3.46 3.17 5.93
N THR A 84 3.04 2.56 7.03
CA THR A 84 1.61 2.42 7.40
C THR A 84 1.31 3.17 8.70
N TRP A 85 0.08 3.63 8.88
CA TRP A 85 -0.42 4.23 10.14
C TRP A 85 -1.60 3.43 10.72
N PRO A 86 -1.83 3.52 12.05
CA PRO A 86 -2.92 2.80 12.72
C PRO A 86 -4.30 3.45 12.49
N ASP A 87 -4.36 4.63 11.86
CA ASP A 87 -5.60 5.31 11.53
C ASP A 87 -5.56 6.00 10.16
N ARG A 88 -6.72 6.47 9.72
CA ARG A 88 -6.92 7.20 8.45
C ARG A 88 -6.90 8.72 8.64
N SER A 89 -6.33 9.22 9.73
CA SER A 89 -6.15 10.66 9.92
C SER A 89 -4.96 11.13 9.08
N PHE A 90 -5.24 11.44 7.82
CA PHE A 90 -4.25 12.09 6.98
C PHE A 90 -4.01 13.49 7.55
N GLY A 91 -2.84 13.72 8.13
CA GLY A 91 -2.36 15.08 8.38
C GLY A 91 -2.28 15.88 7.06
N SER A 92 -1.98 17.17 7.15
CA SER A 92 -1.74 18.01 5.98
C SER A 92 -0.70 17.34 5.08
N ALA A 93 -1.07 17.02 3.84
CA ALA A 93 -0.11 16.60 2.84
C ALA A 93 0.81 17.79 2.54
N SER A 94 2.04 17.77 3.06
CA SER A 94 3.12 18.64 2.60
C SER A 94 4.06 17.80 1.75
N CYS A 95 3.98 17.99 0.43
CA CYS A 95 5.08 17.67 -0.47
C CYS A 95 6.12 18.80 -0.42
#